data_AF-A0A1B6K7U9-F1
#
_entry.id   AF-A0A1B6K7U9-F1
#
_cell.length_a   1.000
_cell.length_b   1.000
_cell.length_c   1.000
_cell.angle_alpha   90.00
_cell.angle_beta   90.00
_cell.angle_gamma   90.00
#
_symmetry.space_group_name_H-M   'P 1'
#
loop_
_entity.id
_entity.type
_entity.pdbx_description
1 polymer ?
#
loop_
_entity_poly.entity_id
_entity_poly.type
_entity_poly.pdbx_seq_one_letter_code
_entity_poly.pdbx_strand_id
1 'polypeptide(L)'
;LPGLFTAGIFSASLSTVSSCVNSLAAVTVEDYLKPLLPSIKATGSTALTKSLVLLYGLACLGVGFLAQYIGGLLQAGLSIMGIAGGPLLGTFTLGMFLPAANEPGALAGILSGIISSAWIGFGQPKPKPTPLPLSTASCLNMTTALPTTVPTHVHFPYMYRLSYLLYVVIGCCITLVVGCLVSRLAVSLGYRSPHSVSPDLLTPIVAKCLREPHSTNDVELQQTMLKEPLETKKLVED
;
A
#
# COMPACT_ATOMS: atom_id res chain seq x y z
N LEU A 1 -22.48 -15.51 -28.38
CA LEU A 1 -22.42 -15.25 -26.92
C LEU A 1 -21.11 -15.71 -26.28
N PRO A 2 -20.66 -16.98 -26.42
CA PRO A 2 -19.42 -17.45 -25.78
C PRO A 2 -18.18 -16.65 -26.20
N GLY A 3 -18.04 -16.32 -27.49
CA GLY A 3 -16.92 -15.53 -28.00
C GLY A 3 -16.84 -14.11 -27.42
N LEU A 4 -17.98 -13.45 -27.19
CA LEU A 4 -18.03 -12.12 -26.58
C LEU A 4 -17.61 -12.17 -25.10
N PHE A 5 -18.03 -13.20 -24.37
CA PHE A 5 -17.66 -13.40 -22.97
C PHE A 5 -16.16 -13.66 -22.80
N THR A 6 -15.61 -14.56 -23.62
CA THR A 6 -14.17 -14.86 -23.63
C THR A 6 -13.35 -13.63 -24.03
N ALA A 7 -13.77 -12.88 -25.06
CA ALA A 7 -13.10 -11.64 -25.45
C ALA A 7 -13.13 -10.59 -24.32
N GLY A 8 -14.23 -10.50 -23.57
CA GLY A 8 -14.35 -9.61 -22.41
C GLY A 8 -13.37 -9.92 -21.29
N ILE A 9 -13.23 -11.19 -20.90
CA ILE A 9 -12.29 -11.62 -19.84
C ILE A 9 -10.83 -11.36 -20.26
N PHE A 10 -10.48 -11.68 -21.50
CA PHE A 10 -9.13 -11.41 -22.00
C PHE A 10 -8.84 -9.92 -22.06
N SER A 11 -9.80 -9.11 -22.54
CA SER A 11 -9.65 -7.64 -22.56
C SER A 11 -9.44 -7.06 -21.15
N ALA A 12 -10.27 -7.46 -20.18
CA ALA A 12 -10.13 -7.00 -18.80
C ALA A 12 -8.77 -7.40 -18.18
N SER A 13 -8.35 -8.66 -18.38
CA SER A 13 -7.08 -9.17 -17.86
C SER A 13 -5.88 -8.48 -18.51
N LEU A 14 -5.89 -8.32 -19.84
CA LEU A 14 -4.82 -7.65 -20.57
C LEU A 14 -4.72 -6.16 -20.22
N SER A 15 -5.86 -5.49 -19.95
CA SER A 15 -5.87 -4.10 -19.50
C SER A 15 -5.16 -3.94 -18.16
N THR A 16 -5.46 -4.80 -17.17
CA THR A 16 -4.77 -4.77 -15.87
C THR A 16 -3.28 -5.07 -16.01
N VAL A 17 -2.92 -6.12 -16.76
CA VAL A 17 -1.50 -6.49 -16.95
C VAL A 17 -0.74 -5.37 -17.65
N SER A 18 -1.32 -4.75 -18.69
CA SER A 18 -0.72 -3.64 -19.42
C SER A 18 -0.46 -2.44 -18.51
N SER A 19 -1.43 -2.06 -17.67
CA SER A 19 -1.23 -0.99 -16.68
C SER A 19 -0.14 -1.33 -15.68
N CYS A 20 -0.11 -2.57 -15.14
CA CYS A 20 0.91 -3.00 -14.19
C CYS A 20 2.33 -2.94 -14.77
N VAL A 21 2.56 -3.50 -15.95
CA VAL A 21 3.91 -3.52 -16.57
C VAL A 21 4.36 -2.11 -16.97
N ASN A 22 3.43 -1.27 -17.43
CA ASN A 22 3.75 0.11 -17.79
C ASN A 22 4.12 0.94 -16.56
N SER A 23 3.35 0.84 -15.48
CA SER A 23 3.66 1.49 -14.20
C SER A 23 4.98 0.98 -13.62
N LEU A 24 5.22 -0.33 -13.67
CA LEU A 24 6.47 -0.91 -13.15
C LEU A 24 7.68 -0.42 -13.95
N ALA A 25 7.60 -0.37 -15.28
CA ALA A 25 8.66 0.18 -16.11
C ALA A 25 8.91 1.67 -15.83
N ALA A 26 7.84 2.46 -15.64
CA ALA A 26 7.97 3.87 -15.27
C ALA A 26 8.65 4.04 -13.90
N VAL A 27 8.19 3.30 -12.89
CA VAL A 27 8.79 3.29 -11.54
C VAL A 27 10.26 2.88 -11.59
N THR A 28 10.62 1.85 -12.35
CA THR A 28 12.03 1.44 -12.49
C THR A 28 12.90 2.54 -13.10
N VAL A 29 12.37 3.26 -14.10
CA VAL A 29 13.12 4.36 -14.73
C VAL A 29 13.25 5.56 -13.79
N GLU A 30 12.18 5.96 -13.13
CA GLU A 30 12.13 7.11 -12.22
C GLU A 30 12.95 6.86 -10.95
N ASP A 31 12.75 5.71 -10.29
CA ASP A 31 13.29 5.45 -8.96
C ASP A 31 14.71 4.86 -8.99
N TYR A 32 15.07 4.10 -10.03
CA TYR A 32 16.38 3.44 -10.11
C TYR A 32 17.26 4.02 -11.21
N LEU A 33 16.73 4.16 -12.43
CA LEU A 33 17.59 4.48 -13.59
C LEU A 33 18.04 5.94 -13.62
N LYS A 34 17.15 6.89 -13.31
CA LYS A 34 17.47 8.32 -13.22
C LYS A 34 18.54 8.66 -12.17
N PRO A 35 18.48 8.15 -10.92
CA PRO A 35 19.52 8.43 -9.94
C PRO A 35 20.85 7.72 -10.26
N LEU A 36 20.84 6.53 -10.88
CA LEU A 36 22.08 5.81 -11.22
C LEU A 36 22.78 6.34 -12.49
N LEU A 37 22.02 6.81 -13.49
CA LEU A 37 22.57 7.27 -14.78
C LEU A 37 22.03 8.65 -15.17
N PRO A 38 22.53 9.74 -14.55
CA PRO A 38 22.11 11.11 -14.85
C PRO A 38 22.38 11.56 -16.30
N SER A 39 23.17 10.81 -17.07
CA SER A 39 23.54 11.11 -18.46
C SER A 39 22.50 10.67 -19.52
N ILE A 40 21.49 9.87 -19.17
CA ILE A 40 20.48 9.33 -20.14
C ILE A 40 19.31 10.32 -20.38
N LYS A 41 19.50 11.61 -20.08
CA LYS A 41 18.44 12.57 -19.69
C LYS A 41 17.42 13.00 -20.77
N ALA A 42 17.41 12.51 -22.01
CA ALA A 42 16.36 12.95 -22.95
C ALA A 42 15.98 11.96 -24.06
N THR A 43 16.95 11.36 -24.74
CA THR A 43 16.66 10.74 -26.05
C THR A 43 16.51 9.21 -25.98
N GLY A 44 17.07 8.56 -24.94
CA GLY A 44 17.04 7.09 -24.78
C GLY A 44 15.93 6.54 -23.88
N SER A 45 15.20 7.40 -23.16
CA SER A 45 14.27 6.97 -22.10
C SER A 45 13.11 6.14 -22.66
N THR A 46 12.55 6.51 -23.82
CA THR A 46 11.40 5.80 -24.40
C THR A 46 11.77 4.40 -24.90
N ALA A 47 12.95 4.22 -25.49
CA ALA A 47 13.41 2.92 -25.95
C ALA A 47 13.71 1.99 -24.76
N LEU A 48 14.29 2.53 -23.68
CA LEU A 48 14.54 1.82 -22.43
C LEU A 48 13.24 1.40 -21.75
N THR A 49 12.26 2.31 -21.60
CA THR A 49 10.95 1.97 -21.02
C THR A 49 10.23 0.92 -21.85
N LYS A 50 10.25 1.01 -23.19
CA LYS A 50 9.69 -0.03 -24.07
C LYS A 50 10.37 -1.39 -23.89
N SER A 51 11.70 -1.41 -23.75
CA SER A 51 12.47 -2.63 -23.48
C SER A 51 12.11 -3.24 -22.11
N LEU A 52 11.98 -2.41 -21.07
CA LEU A 52 11.56 -2.85 -19.73
C LEU A 52 10.14 -3.43 -19.74
N VAL A 53 9.19 -2.78 -20.42
CA VAL A 53 7.83 -3.32 -20.58
C VAL A 53 7.84 -4.68 -21.27
N LEU A 54 8.65 -4.84 -22.34
CA LEU A 54 8.80 -6.12 -23.02
C LEU A 54 9.37 -7.20 -22.06
N LEU A 55 10.41 -6.85 -21.30
CA LEU A 55 11.04 -7.75 -20.33
C LEU A 55 10.06 -8.19 -19.23
N TYR A 56 9.32 -7.27 -18.64
CA TYR A 56 8.30 -7.58 -17.62
C TYR A 56 7.14 -8.41 -18.20
N GLY A 57 6.73 -8.13 -19.44
CA GLY A 57 5.74 -8.94 -20.15
C GLY A 57 6.22 -10.39 -20.36
N LEU A 58 7.48 -10.57 -20.78
CA LEU A 58 8.08 -11.89 -20.96
C LEU A 58 8.21 -12.63 -19.62
N ALA A 59 8.59 -11.93 -18.55
CA ALA A 59 8.61 -12.49 -17.20
C ALA A 59 7.21 -12.94 -16.74
N CYS A 60 6.17 -12.14 -17.03
CA CYS A 60 4.78 -12.49 -16.72
C CYS A 60 4.33 -13.77 -17.45
N LEU A 61 4.75 -13.97 -18.71
CA LEU A 61 4.50 -15.23 -19.43
C LEU A 61 5.18 -16.42 -18.75
N GLY A 62 6.43 -16.24 -18.28
CA GLY A 62 7.15 -17.25 -17.51
C GLY A 62 6.43 -17.64 -16.22
N VAL A 63 5.93 -16.66 -15.45
CA VAL A 63 5.12 -16.92 -14.24
C VAL A 63 3.80 -17.62 -14.61
N GLY A 64 3.20 -17.27 -15.75
CA GLY A 64 2.00 -17.95 -16.28
C GLY A 64 2.23 -19.45 -16.51
N PHE A 65 3.37 -19.84 -17.08
CA PHE A 65 3.74 -21.26 -17.21
C PHE A 65 3.97 -21.93 -15.85
N LEU A 66 4.53 -21.22 -14.88
CA LEU A 66 4.77 -21.74 -13.54
C LEU A 66 3.46 -21.92 -12.73
N ALA A 67 2.42 -21.15 -13.06
CA ALA A 67 1.14 -21.16 -12.37
C ALA A 67 0.47 -22.54 -12.35
N GLN A 68 0.72 -23.41 -13.35
CA GLN A 68 0.19 -24.77 -13.38
C GLN A 68 0.70 -25.66 -12.24
N TYR A 69 1.84 -25.32 -11.63
CA TYR A 69 2.42 -26.05 -10.50
C TYR A 69 1.99 -25.48 -9.14
N ILE A 70 1.36 -24.28 -9.12
CA ILE A 70 0.92 -23.61 -7.89
C ILE A 70 -0.53 -24.01 -7.62
N GLY A 71 -0.74 -24.86 -6.62
CA GLY A 71 -2.07 -25.16 -6.12
C GLY A 71 -2.73 -23.91 -5.53
N GLY A 72 -3.93 -23.56 -6.01
CA GLY A 72 -4.67 -22.40 -5.49
C GLY A 72 -4.12 -21.04 -5.94
N LEU A 73 -3.91 -20.84 -7.25
CA LEU A 73 -3.39 -19.59 -7.85
C LEU A 73 -4.13 -18.32 -7.38
N LEU A 74 -5.46 -18.35 -7.38
CA LEU A 74 -6.27 -17.20 -6.96
C LEU A 74 -6.00 -16.84 -5.49
N GLN A 75 -5.86 -17.85 -4.63
CA GLN A 75 -5.55 -17.66 -3.22
C GLN A 75 -4.15 -17.08 -3.03
N ALA A 76 -3.15 -17.60 -3.76
CA ALA A 76 -1.79 -17.09 -3.72
C ALA A 76 -1.72 -15.63 -4.18
N GLY A 77 -2.39 -15.29 -5.28
CA GLY A 77 -2.44 -13.93 -5.82
C GLY A 77 -3.09 -12.94 -4.84
N LEU A 78 -4.27 -13.27 -4.31
CA LEU A 78 -4.94 -12.42 -3.32
C LEU A 78 -4.12 -12.26 -2.03
N SER A 79 -3.42 -13.31 -1.59
CA SER A 79 -2.55 -13.23 -0.43
C SER A 79 -1.38 -12.27 -0.64
N ILE A 80 -0.70 -12.35 -1.79
CA ILE A 80 0.45 -11.47 -2.11
C ILE A 80 -0.03 -10.02 -2.24
N MET A 81 -1.15 -9.80 -2.92
CA MET A 81 -1.78 -8.48 -3.03
C MET A 81 -2.07 -7.91 -1.63
N GLY A 82 -2.53 -8.74 -0.69
CA GLY A 82 -2.82 -8.31 0.67
C GLY A 82 -1.58 -7.99 1.50
N ILE A 83 -0.55 -8.85 1.42
CA ILE A 83 0.70 -8.71 2.18
C ILE A 83 1.46 -7.44 1.76
N ALA A 84 1.50 -7.13 0.46
CA ALA A 84 2.17 -5.94 -0.04
C ALA A 84 1.25 -4.70 0.04
N GLY A 85 -0.02 -4.84 -0.32
CA GLY A 85 -0.97 -3.73 -0.40
C GLY A 85 -1.40 -3.17 0.96
N GLY A 86 -1.52 -4.00 1.99
CA GLY A 86 -1.91 -3.57 3.34
C GLY A 86 -0.96 -2.55 3.97
N PRO A 87 0.34 -2.87 4.10
CA PRO A 87 1.35 -1.94 4.63
C PRO A 87 1.51 -0.67 3.78
N LEU A 88 1.41 -0.79 2.45
CA LEU A 88 1.47 0.36 1.55
C LEU A 88 0.29 1.32 1.82
N LEU A 89 -0.93 0.78 1.89
CA LEU A 89 -2.13 1.55 2.24
C LEU A 89 -2.01 2.19 3.63
N GLY A 90 -1.50 1.44 4.62
CA GLY A 90 -1.28 1.95 5.97
C GLY A 90 -0.30 3.11 6.02
N THR A 91 0.78 3.04 5.25
CA THR A 91 1.81 4.10 5.19
C THR A 91 1.28 5.36 4.52
N PHE A 92 0.54 5.22 3.40
CA PHE A 92 -0.12 6.37 2.77
C PHE A 92 -1.17 7.01 3.69
N THR A 93 -1.95 6.18 4.40
CA THR A 93 -2.92 6.67 5.38
C THR A 93 -2.23 7.41 6.53
N LEU A 94 -1.11 6.89 7.03
CA LEU A 94 -0.29 7.54 8.05
C LEU A 94 0.15 8.94 7.59
N GLY A 95 0.71 9.04 6.37
CA GLY A 95 1.19 10.31 5.81
C GLY A 95 0.08 11.34 5.53
N MET A 96 -1.11 10.89 5.13
CA MET A 96 -2.23 11.78 4.82
C MET A 96 -2.97 12.32 6.05
N PHE A 97 -3.04 11.54 7.13
CA PHE A 97 -3.87 11.85 8.30
C PHE A 97 -3.07 12.29 9.53
N LEU A 98 -1.79 11.90 9.67
CA LEU A 98 -0.99 12.21 10.84
C LEU A 98 0.12 13.21 10.49
N PRO A 99 -0.01 14.49 10.87
CA PRO A 99 1.03 15.49 10.62
C PRO A 99 2.29 15.28 11.47
N ALA A 100 2.19 14.44 12.50
CA ALA A 100 3.32 14.01 13.33
C ALA A 100 4.07 12.80 12.75
N ALA A 101 3.69 12.30 11.56
CA ALA A 101 4.36 11.19 10.92
C ALA A 101 5.75 11.61 10.41
N ASN A 102 6.79 10.93 10.88
CA ASN A 102 8.18 11.19 10.49
C ASN A 102 8.67 10.15 9.49
N GLU A 103 9.69 10.48 8.70
CA GLU A 103 10.38 9.55 7.78
C GLU A 103 10.78 8.22 8.43
N PRO A 104 11.48 8.19 9.59
CA PRO A 104 11.83 6.92 10.24
C PRO A 104 10.61 6.14 10.74
N GLY A 105 9.53 6.83 11.11
CA GLY A 105 8.29 6.20 11.54
C GLY A 105 7.53 5.53 10.38
N ALA A 106 7.45 6.20 9.24
CA ALA A 106 6.89 5.63 8.02
C ALA A 106 7.68 4.40 7.55
N LEU A 107 9.02 4.49 7.56
CA LEU A 107 9.89 3.38 7.18
C LEU A 107 9.77 2.19 8.14
N ALA A 108 9.77 2.42 9.45
CA ALA A 108 9.57 1.36 10.44
C ALA A 108 8.17 0.73 10.35
N GLY A 109 7.14 1.54 10.08
CA GLY A 109 5.76 1.09 9.90
C GLY A 109 5.59 0.19 8.67
N ILE A 110 6.15 0.56 7.52
CA ILE A 110 6.05 -0.25 6.31
C ILE A 110 6.83 -1.56 6.44
N LEU A 111 8.05 -1.52 7.01
CA LEU A 111 8.88 -2.72 7.24
C LEU A 111 8.21 -3.70 8.21
N SER A 112 7.77 -3.21 9.37
CA SER A 112 7.08 -4.06 10.37
C SER A 112 5.77 -4.63 9.84
N GLY A 113 5.01 -3.86 9.06
CA GLY A 113 3.79 -4.31 8.39
C GLY A 113 4.06 -5.40 7.35
N ILE A 114 5.09 -5.24 6.52
CA ILE A 114 5.48 -6.27 5.53
C ILE A 114 5.95 -7.54 6.24
N ILE A 115 6.83 -7.43 7.24
CA ILE A 115 7.37 -8.59 7.97
C ILE A 115 6.26 -9.37 8.67
N SER A 116 5.40 -8.68 9.40
CA SER A 116 4.28 -9.32 10.11
C SER A 116 3.25 -9.92 9.16
N SER A 117 2.90 -9.22 8.07
CA SER A 117 1.97 -9.72 7.06
C SER A 117 2.55 -10.91 6.31
N ALA A 118 3.85 -10.88 5.99
CA ALA A 118 4.54 -12.01 5.38
C ALA A 118 4.62 -13.21 6.34
N TRP A 119 4.88 -12.96 7.63
CA TRP A 119 4.90 -14.01 8.65
C TRP A 119 3.54 -14.73 8.76
N ILE A 120 2.45 -13.97 8.81
CA ILE A 120 1.08 -14.52 8.84
C ILE A 120 0.70 -15.13 7.48
N GLY A 121 1.14 -14.51 6.40
CA GLY A 121 0.86 -14.88 5.01
C GLY A 121 1.60 -16.13 4.51
N PHE A 122 2.77 -16.44 5.04
CA PHE A 122 3.51 -17.66 4.71
C PHE A 122 3.56 -18.67 5.86
N GLY A 123 3.11 -18.30 7.05
CA GLY A 123 3.04 -19.17 8.23
C GLY A 123 2.20 -20.43 7.99
N GLN A 124 2.79 -21.59 8.33
CA GLN A 124 2.16 -22.91 8.33
C GLN A 124 1.58 -23.20 9.73
N PRO A 125 0.53 -24.03 9.87
CA PRO A 125 -0.17 -24.81 8.84
C PRO A 125 -1.45 -24.12 8.34
N LYS A 126 -1.58 -23.98 7.02
CA LYS A 126 -2.81 -23.47 6.39
C LYS A 126 -3.71 -24.61 5.97
N PRO A 127 -5.02 -24.56 6.27
CA PRO A 127 -5.96 -25.56 5.75
C PRO A 127 -5.93 -25.52 4.22
N LYS A 128 -5.78 -26.69 3.59
CA LYS A 128 -5.86 -26.81 2.13
C LYS A 128 -7.25 -26.33 1.71
N PRO A 129 -7.38 -25.43 0.72
CA PRO A 129 -8.68 -25.02 0.22
C PRO A 129 -9.41 -26.27 -0.30
N THR A 130 -10.45 -26.70 0.41
CA THR A 130 -11.36 -27.75 -0.04
C THR A 130 -12.19 -27.18 -1.19
N PRO A 131 -12.02 -27.65 -2.44
CA PRO A 131 -12.89 -27.22 -3.51
C PRO A 131 -14.32 -27.64 -3.16
N LEU A 132 -15.28 -26.72 -3.28
CA LEU A 132 -16.70 -27.06 -3.17
C LEU A 132 -17.02 -28.07 -4.30
N PRO A 133 -17.78 -29.15 -4.03
CA PRO A 133 -18.11 -30.12 -5.05
C PRO A 133 -18.96 -29.45 -6.14
N LEU A 134 -18.39 -29.26 -7.33
CA LEU A 134 -19.09 -28.81 -8.55
C LEU A 134 -19.85 -29.97 -9.23
N SER A 135 -20.43 -30.90 -8.47
CA SER A 135 -21.20 -32.01 -9.03
C SER A 135 -22.70 -31.74 -8.95
N THR A 136 -23.33 -31.54 -10.10
CA THR A 136 -24.79 -31.53 -10.27
C THR A 136 -25.36 -32.91 -10.63
N ALA A 137 -24.53 -33.97 -10.59
CA ALA A 137 -24.89 -35.30 -11.09
C ALA A 137 -25.92 -36.07 -10.24
N SER A 138 -26.51 -35.46 -9.20
CA SER A 138 -27.55 -36.07 -8.38
C SER A 138 -28.57 -35.07 -7.81
N CYS A 139 -28.91 -34.02 -8.56
CA CYS A 139 -30.15 -33.29 -8.29
C CYS A 139 -31.33 -34.01 -8.97
N LEU A 140 -31.64 -35.21 -8.48
CA LEU A 140 -32.94 -35.84 -8.72
C LEU A 140 -33.93 -35.27 -7.71
N ASN A 141 -35.16 -35.03 -8.16
CA ASN A 141 -36.25 -34.41 -7.43
C ASN A 141 -36.80 -35.32 -6.31
N MET A 142 -35.97 -35.66 -5.31
CA MET A 142 -36.31 -36.55 -4.20
C MET A 142 -35.60 -36.07 -2.92
N THR A 143 -36.41 -35.59 -1.98
CA THR A 143 -36.03 -35.19 -0.62
C THR A 143 -35.69 -36.43 0.21
N THR A 144 -34.55 -37.06 -0.05
CA THR A 144 -33.99 -38.06 0.87
C THR A 144 -32.71 -37.49 1.46
N ALA A 145 -32.80 -37.06 2.71
CA ALA A 145 -31.69 -36.59 3.51
C ALA A 145 -30.64 -37.71 3.64
N LEU A 146 -29.61 -37.66 2.82
CA LEU A 146 -28.42 -38.48 3.00
C LEU A 146 -27.73 -37.98 4.28
N PRO A 147 -27.45 -38.85 5.29
CA PRO A 147 -26.74 -38.42 6.48
C PRO A 147 -25.33 -38.00 6.07
N THR A 148 -25.10 -36.70 6.01
CA THR A 148 -23.77 -36.11 5.85
C THR A 148 -23.00 -36.50 7.11
N THR A 149 -22.14 -37.51 7.01
CA THR A 149 -21.04 -37.71 7.95
C THR A 149 -20.12 -36.52 7.79
N VAL A 150 -20.38 -35.46 8.56
CA VAL A 150 -19.52 -34.29 8.67
C VAL A 150 -18.18 -34.78 9.21
N PRO A 151 -17.08 -34.76 8.42
CA PRO A 151 -15.79 -35.18 8.94
C PRO A 151 -15.39 -34.21 10.07
N THR A 152 -15.20 -34.81 11.24
CA THR A 152 -14.44 -34.36 12.41
C THR A 152 -14.03 -32.88 12.44
N HIS A 153 -14.54 -32.15 13.43
CA HIS A 153 -14.11 -30.81 13.82
C HIS A 153 -12.60 -30.75 14.07
N VAL A 154 -11.83 -30.44 13.03
CA VAL A 154 -10.41 -30.09 13.17
C VAL A 154 -10.36 -28.70 13.80
N HIS A 155 -9.95 -28.62 15.07
CA HIS A 155 -9.73 -27.35 15.76
C HIS A 155 -8.52 -26.64 15.15
N PHE A 156 -8.74 -25.90 14.05
CA PHE A 156 -7.78 -24.91 13.58
C PHE A 156 -7.85 -23.67 14.48
N PRO A 157 -6.71 -23.09 14.90
CA PRO A 157 -6.72 -21.82 15.64
C PRO A 157 -7.46 -20.75 14.81
N TYR A 158 -8.23 -19.88 15.47
CA TYR A 158 -9.08 -18.87 14.82
C TYR A 158 -8.30 -17.99 13.82
N MET A 159 -7.00 -17.76 14.07
CA MET A 159 -6.07 -17.03 13.20
C MET A 159 -5.89 -17.63 11.80
N TYR A 160 -6.12 -18.94 11.61
CA TYR A 160 -5.96 -19.63 10.32
C TYR A 160 -7.27 -19.87 9.58
N ARG A 161 -8.42 -19.55 10.20
CA ARG A 161 -9.73 -19.45 9.51
C ARG A 161 -9.97 -18.07 8.90
N LEU A 162 -9.08 -17.12 9.15
CA LEU A 162 -9.19 -15.75 8.66
C LEU A 162 -9.17 -15.73 7.13
N SER A 163 -10.15 -15.05 6.54
CA SER A 163 -10.19 -14.79 5.10
C SER A 163 -8.91 -14.08 4.66
N TYR A 164 -8.38 -14.46 3.50
CA TYR A 164 -7.19 -13.83 2.89
C TYR A 164 -7.30 -12.31 2.77
N LEU A 165 -8.54 -11.77 2.75
CA LEU A 165 -8.85 -10.35 2.75
C LEU A 165 -8.44 -9.63 4.05
N LEU A 166 -8.40 -10.32 5.20
CA LEU A 166 -8.00 -9.73 6.48
C LEU A 166 -6.50 -9.46 6.58
N TYR A 167 -5.67 -10.03 5.69
CA TYR A 167 -4.24 -9.69 5.64
C TYR A 167 -4.01 -8.21 5.32
N VAL A 168 -4.83 -7.63 4.44
CA VAL A 168 -4.77 -6.19 4.13
C VAL A 168 -5.01 -5.36 5.39
N VAL A 169 -6.06 -5.70 6.15
CA VAL A 169 -6.47 -4.96 7.35
C VAL A 169 -5.42 -5.09 8.44
N ILE A 170 -4.93 -6.30 8.70
CA ILE A 170 -3.91 -6.55 9.71
C ILE A 170 -2.62 -5.81 9.35
N GLY A 171 -2.15 -5.92 8.11
CA GLY A 171 -0.95 -5.20 7.64
C GLY A 171 -1.10 -3.69 7.78
N CYS A 172 -2.25 -3.14 7.37
CA CYS A 172 -2.55 -1.71 7.53
C CYS A 172 -2.56 -1.27 9.00
N CYS A 173 -3.25 -2.01 9.88
CA CYS A 173 -3.29 -1.71 11.31
C CYS A 173 -1.92 -1.75 11.96
N ILE A 174 -1.10 -2.77 11.66
CA ILE A 174 0.25 -2.89 12.21
C ILE A 174 1.11 -1.73 11.74
N THR A 175 1.08 -1.40 10.45
CA THR A 175 1.81 -0.25 9.91
C THR A 175 1.40 1.06 10.55
N LEU A 176 0.10 1.29 10.78
CA LEU A 176 -0.40 2.49 11.44
C LEU A 176 0.05 2.57 12.90
N VAL A 177 -0.08 1.48 13.66
CA VAL A 177 0.29 1.44 15.08
C VAL A 177 1.79 1.61 15.26
N VAL A 178 2.61 0.83 14.55
CA VAL A 178 4.08 0.91 14.64
C VAL A 178 4.57 2.25 14.11
N GLY A 179 4.04 2.70 12.96
CA GLY A 179 4.42 3.98 12.37
C GLY A 179 4.09 5.17 13.28
N CYS A 180 2.94 5.16 13.95
CA CYS A 180 2.57 6.18 14.93
C CYS A 180 3.44 6.12 16.19
N LEU A 181 3.67 4.94 16.75
CA LEU A 181 4.51 4.74 17.94
C LEU A 181 5.95 5.20 17.70
N VAL A 182 6.56 4.76 16.61
CA VAL A 182 7.94 5.14 16.24
C VAL A 182 8.01 6.63 15.93
N SER A 183 7.01 7.20 15.26
CA SER A 183 6.97 8.64 15.02
C SER A 183 6.90 9.45 16.32
N ARG A 184 6.07 9.04 17.28
CA ARG A 184 5.98 9.69 18.61
C ARG A 184 7.26 9.52 19.41
N LEU A 185 7.86 8.33 19.39
CA LEU A 185 9.12 8.07 20.06
C LEU A 185 10.26 8.91 19.47
N ALA A 186 10.32 9.03 18.13
CA ALA A 186 11.30 9.86 17.46
C ALA A 186 11.18 11.34 17.88
N VAL A 187 9.97 11.89 17.92
CA VAL A 187 9.74 13.25 18.44
C VAL A 187 10.16 13.37 19.91
N SER A 188 9.82 12.36 20.73
CA SER A 188 10.20 12.34 22.16
C SER A 188 11.71 12.26 22.40
N LEU A 189 12.47 11.67 21.46
CA LEU A 189 13.94 11.58 21.50
C LEU A 189 14.61 12.81 20.85
N GLY A 190 13.84 13.84 20.48
CA GLY A 190 14.36 15.07 19.90
C GLY A 190 14.70 14.98 18.42
N TYR A 191 14.23 13.95 17.71
CA TYR A 191 14.37 13.89 16.25
C TYR A 191 13.53 15.01 15.60
N ARG A 192 14.21 15.95 14.94
CA ARG A 192 13.58 16.99 14.14
C ARG A 192 13.79 16.64 12.68
N SER A 193 12.69 16.42 11.95
CA SER A 193 12.78 16.13 10.51
C SER A 193 13.56 17.25 9.81
N PRO A 194 14.58 16.90 8.99
CA PRO A 194 15.37 17.89 8.25
C PRO A 194 14.56 18.56 7.14
N HIS A 195 13.43 17.98 6.74
CA HIS A 195 12.54 18.47 5.69
C HIS A 195 11.22 18.97 6.28
N SER A 196 10.83 20.21 5.98
CA SER A 196 9.50 20.71 6.30
C SER A 196 8.45 19.95 5.48
N VAL A 197 7.41 19.45 6.15
CA VAL A 197 6.29 18.77 5.49
C VAL A 197 5.43 19.84 4.81
N SER A 198 5.43 19.86 3.48
CA SER A 198 4.61 20.81 2.73
C SER A 198 3.12 20.55 3.03
N PRO A 199 2.36 21.55 3.51
CA PRO A 199 0.97 21.39 3.92
C PRO A 199 0.04 20.97 2.77
N ASP A 200 0.49 21.09 1.51
CA ASP A 200 -0.23 20.64 0.31
C ASP A 200 -0.26 19.12 0.13
N LEU A 201 0.58 18.36 0.84
CA LEU A 201 0.55 16.89 0.85
C LEU A 201 -0.45 16.31 1.87
N LEU A 202 -1.00 17.15 2.76
CA LEU A 202 -1.93 16.74 3.81
C LEU A 202 -3.37 16.85 3.33
N THR A 203 -4.25 16.01 3.89
CA THR A 203 -5.69 16.12 3.63
C THR A 203 -6.21 17.51 4.02
N PRO A 204 -7.17 18.09 3.27
CA PRO A 204 -7.56 19.50 3.41
C PRO A 204 -8.05 19.87 4.81
N ILE A 205 -8.57 18.90 5.57
CA ILE A 205 -9.00 19.08 6.97
C ILE A 205 -7.78 19.27 7.88
N VAL A 206 -6.76 18.43 7.72
CA VAL A 206 -5.51 18.47 8.50
C VAL A 206 -4.67 19.68 8.10
N ALA A 207 -4.57 19.98 6.80
CA ALA A 207 -3.90 21.16 6.28
C ALA A 207 -4.52 22.46 6.83
N LYS A 208 -5.85 22.53 6.94
CA LYS A 208 -6.55 23.70 7.51
C LYS A 208 -6.25 23.87 9.00
N CYS A 209 -6.24 22.80 9.79
CA CYS A 209 -5.86 22.83 11.20
C CYS A 209 -4.39 23.19 11.45
N LEU A 210 -3.48 22.90 10.51
CA LEU A 210 -2.05 23.29 10.60
C LEU A 210 -1.76 24.69 10.07
N ARG A 211 -2.60 25.22 9.17
CA ARG A 211 -2.47 26.60 8.68
C ARG A 211 -2.86 27.64 9.73
N GLU A 212 -3.82 27.33 10.59
CA GLU A 212 -4.25 28.23 11.68
C GLU A 212 -3.14 28.59 12.69
N PRO A 213 -2.31 27.64 13.21
CA PRO A 213 -1.24 27.97 14.13
C PRO A 213 -0.06 28.71 13.47
N HIS A 214 0.22 28.49 12.18
CA HIS A 214 1.30 29.21 11.49
C HIS A 214 0.90 30.65 11.15
N SER A 215 -0.34 30.87 10.68
CA SER A 215 -0.84 32.21 10.38
C SER A 215 -0.98 33.08 11.62
N THR A 216 -1.24 32.51 12.80
CA THR A 216 -1.34 33.28 14.04
C THR A 216 0.04 33.75 14.52
N ASN A 217 1.05 32.88 14.44
CA ASN A 217 2.43 33.22 14.80
C ASN A 217 3.09 34.19 13.83
N ASP A 218 2.86 34.06 12.51
CA ASP A 218 3.42 34.99 11.52
C ASP A 218 2.76 36.38 11.61
N VAL A 219 1.47 36.43 11.96
CA VAL A 219 0.76 37.70 12.20
C VAL A 219 1.24 38.36 13.50
N GLU A 220 1.44 37.61 14.59
CA GLU A 220 2.04 38.16 15.82
C GLU A 220 3.47 38.65 15.61
N LEU A 221 4.29 37.92 14.84
CA LEU A 221 5.67 38.30 14.51
C LEU A 221 5.70 39.57 13.63
N GLN A 222 4.81 39.69 12.63
CA GLN A 222 4.70 40.92 11.84
C GLN A 222 4.19 42.10 12.67
N GLN A 223 3.28 41.88 13.62
CA GLN A 223 2.79 42.95 14.50
C GLN A 223 3.83 43.41 15.52
N THR A 224 4.70 42.53 16.02
CA THR A 224 5.83 42.90 16.89
C THR A 224 6.92 43.66 16.11
N MET A 225 7.28 43.17 14.92
CA MET A 225 8.27 43.83 14.04
C MET A 225 7.80 45.19 13.50
N LEU A 226 6.49 45.44 13.42
CA LEU A 226 5.93 46.74 13.05
C LEU A 226 5.81 47.70 14.25
N LYS A 227 5.71 47.18 15.47
CA LYS A 227 5.65 47.99 16.71
C LYS A 227 7.01 48.54 17.12
N GLU A 228 8.08 47.76 17.00
CA GLU A 228 9.43 48.22 17.35
C GLU A 228 9.87 49.52 16.63
N PRO A 229 9.75 49.67 15.30
CA PRO A 229 10.18 50.90 14.62
C PRO A 229 9.31 52.14 14.91
N LEU A 230 8.12 51.98 15.51
CA LEU A 230 7.24 53.10 15.84
C LEU A 230 7.55 53.69 17.23
N GLU A 231 7.96 52.86 18.19
CA GLU A 231 8.38 53.28 19.53
C GLU A 231 9.75 53.99 19.47
N THR A 232 10.68 53.49 18.64
CA THR A 232 12.01 54.12 18.48
C THR A 232 11.96 55.47 17.75
N LYS A 233 10.92 55.72 16.94
CA LYS A 233 10.72 57.04 16.31
C LYS A 233 10.15 58.08 17.27
N LYS A 234 9.27 57.69 18.20
CA LYS A 234 8.73 58.61 19.21
C LYS A 234 9.78 59.06 20.24
N LEU A 235 10.74 58.20 20.59
CA LEU A 235 11.82 58.54 21.53
C LEU A 235 12.93 59.43 20.94
N VAL A 236 12.87 59.76 19.65
CA VAL A 236 13.85 60.63 18.97
C VAL A 236 13.26 62.02 18.66
N GLU A 237 11.95 62.21 18.86
CA GLU A 237 11.23 63.48 18.61
C GLU A 237 10.82 64.24 19.90
N ASP A 238 11.18 63.75 21.09
CA ASP A 238 11.07 64.44 22.38
C ASP A 238 12.46 64.74 22.96
#